data_AF-A0AAD3ANU4-F1
#
_entry.id   AF-A0AAD3ANU4-F1
#
_cell.length_a   1.000
_cell.length_b   1.000
_cell.length_c   1.000
_cell.angle_alpha   90.00
_cell.angle_beta   90.00
_cell.angle_gamma   90.00
#
_symmetry.space_group_name_H-M   'P 1'
#
loop_
_entity.id
_entity.type
_entity.pdbx_description
1 polymer ?
#
loop_
_entity_poly.entity_id
_entity_poly.type
_entity_poly.pdbx_seq_one_letter_code
_entity_poly.pdbx_strand_id
1 'polypeptide(L)' 'MALSTYYDAKARVPSARALRDAVLGPALCQLWKDNYCVYGARKLWKTARRDGHDVGRDQVAR' A
#
# COMPACT_ATOMS: atom_id res chain seq x y z
N MET A 1 11.97 34.43 -5.15
CA MET A 1 12.09 33.38 -6.18
C MET A 1 10.80 32.56 -6.15
N ALA A 2 10.03 32.52 -7.23
CA ALA A 2 8.87 31.64 -7.31
C ALA A 2 9.34 30.28 -7.81
N LEU A 3 9.31 29.27 -6.94
CA LEU A 3 9.48 27.88 -7.37
C LEU A 3 8.31 27.57 -8.29
N SER A 4 8.60 27.11 -9.52
CA SER A 4 7.53 26.64 -10.38
C SER A 4 6.78 25.52 -9.66
N THR A 5 5.47 25.44 -9.85
CA THR A 5 4.60 24.42 -9.23
C THR A 5 5.16 23.00 -9.34
N TYR A 6 5.96 22.76 -10.38
CA TYR A 6 6.72 21.53 -10.60
C TYR A 6 7.79 21.27 -9.52
N TYR A 7 8.67 22.23 -9.23
CA TYR A 7 9.75 22.03 -8.25
C TYR A 7 9.22 21.93 -6.83
N ASP A 8 8.15 22.66 -6.50
CA ASP A 8 7.45 22.51 -5.22
C ASP A 8 6.84 21.12 -5.08
N ALA A 9 6.15 20.61 -6.11
CA ALA A 9 5.60 19.26 -6.08
C ALA A 9 6.69 18.19 -5.95
N LYS A 10 7.84 18.37 -6.61
CA LYS A 10 8.99 17.46 -6.55
C LYS A 10 9.66 17.45 -5.17
N ALA A 11 9.68 18.58 -4.48
CA ALA A 11 10.28 18.69 -3.14
C ALA A 11 9.33 18.28 -2.00
N ARG A 12 8.04 18.05 -2.28
CA ARG A 12 7.08 17.66 -1.24
C ARG A 12 7.41 16.29 -0.65
N VAL A 13 7.37 16.25 0.68
CA VAL A 13 7.47 15.00 1.44
C VAL A 13 6.27 14.11 1.13
N PRO A 14 6.44 12.78 1.03
CA PRO A 14 5.33 11.86 0.83
C PRO A 14 4.24 12.05 1.89
N SER A 15 2.98 12.01 1.47
CA SER A 15 1.85 12.07 2.41
C SER A 15 1.87 10.86 3.35
N ALA A 16 1.25 11.00 4.53
CA ALA A 16 1.09 9.89 5.47
C ALA A 16 0.44 8.65 4.83
N ARG A 17 -0.43 8.86 3.82
CA ARG A 17 -0.99 7.77 3.01
C ARG A 17 0.07 7.06 2.18
N ALA A 18 0.87 7.83 1.44
CA ALA A 18 1.92 7.28 0.58
C ALA A 18 2.97 6.49 1.41
N LEU A 19 3.29 6.98 2.61
CA LEU A 19 4.18 6.27 3.54
C LEU A 19 3.57 4.94 4.00
N ARG A 20 2.28 4.89 4.34
CA ARG A 20 1.59 3.65 4.71
C ARG A 20 1.51 2.67 3.55
N ASP A 21 1.11 3.13 2.37
CA ASP A 21 0.96 2.30 1.18
C ASP A 21 2.32 1.72 0.75
N ALA A 22 3.42 2.46 0.93
CA ALA A 22 4.78 1.98 0.68
C ALA A 22 5.21 0.82 1.59
N VAL A 23 4.61 0.69 2.78
CA VAL A 23 4.86 -0.42 3.71
C VAL A 23 3.88 -1.56 3.46
N LEU A 24 2.59 -1.26 3.31
CA LEU A 24 1.54 -2.26 3.13
C LEU A 24 1.61 -2.99 1.80
N GLY A 25 1.96 -2.29 0.71
CA GLY A 25 2.04 -2.88 -0.63
C GLY A 25 2.99 -4.08 -0.69
N PRO A 26 4.28 -3.92 -0.32
CA PRO A 26 5.23 -5.02 -0.28
C PRO A 26 4.79 -6.18 0.62
N ALA A 27 4.23 -5.90 1.81
CA ALA A 27 3.74 -6.93 2.72
C ALA A 27 2.59 -7.75 2.10
N LEU A 28 1.61 -7.08 1.48
CA LEU A 28 0.51 -7.74 0.78
C LEU A 28 0.98 -8.54 -0.43
N CYS A 29 1.96 -8.02 -1.18
CA CYS A 29 2.56 -8.73 -2.31
C CYS A 29 3.29 -10.00 -1.86
N GLN A 30 4.04 -9.93 -0.75
CA GLN A 30 4.72 -11.11 -0.21
C GLN A 30 3.70 -12.15 0.27
N LEU A 31 2.70 -11.72 1.04
CA LEU A 31 1.60 -12.58 1.51
C LEU A 31 0.87 -13.26 0.33
N TRP A 32 0.65 -12.54 -0.77
CA TRP A 32 0.04 -13.10 -1.98
C TRP A 32 0.92 -14.16 -2.64
N LYS A 33 2.23 -13.92 -2.74
CA LYS A 33 3.20 -14.90 -3.28
C LYS A 33 3.31 -16.13 -2.40
N ASP A 34 3.35 -15.96 -1.08
CA ASP A 34 3.40 -17.05 -0.10
C ASP A 34 2.14 -17.94 -0.19
N ASN A 35 1.02 -17.36 -0.64
CA ASN A 35 -0.23 -18.07 -0.93
C ASN A 35 -0.38 -18.43 -2.42
N TYR A 36 0.74 -18.70 -3.11
CA TYR A 36 0.79 -19.18 -4.50
C TYR A 36 0.07 -18.29 -5.52
N CYS A 37 -0.05 -17.00 -5.23
CA CYS A 37 -0.71 -16.03 -6.09
C CYS A 37 -2.21 -16.31 -6.36
N VAL A 38 -2.86 -17.23 -5.62
CA VAL A 38 -4.26 -17.61 -5.89
C VAL A 38 -5.28 -16.76 -5.11
N TYR A 39 -4.82 -15.92 -4.19
CA TYR A 39 -5.70 -15.10 -3.36
C TYR A 39 -6.08 -13.81 -4.09
N GLY A 40 -7.34 -13.72 -4.52
CA GLY A 40 -7.93 -12.42 -4.90
C GLY A 40 -8.12 -11.49 -3.69
N ALA A 41 -8.42 -10.21 -3.95
CA ALA A 41 -8.42 -9.14 -2.96
C ALA A 41 -9.19 -9.45 -1.66
N ARG A 42 -10.38 -10.05 -1.74
CA ARG A 42 -11.17 -10.43 -0.56
C ARG A 42 -10.46 -11.44 0.33
N LYS A 43 -9.81 -12.44 -0.26
CA LYS A 43 -9.12 -13.51 0.47
C LYS A 43 -7.82 -12.98 1.05
N LEU A 44 -7.08 -12.21 0.25
CA LEU A 44 -5.85 -11.54 0.67
C LEU A 44 -6.09 -10.59 1.85
N TRP A 45 -7.16 -9.79 1.82
CA TRP A 45 -7.56 -8.93 2.95
C TRP A 45 -7.78 -9.70 4.25
N LYS A 46 -8.52 -10.81 4.19
CA LYS A 46 -8.75 -11.64 5.39
C LYS A 46 -7.45 -12.23 5.93
N THR A 47 -6.56 -12.66 5.04
CA THR A 47 -5.26 -13.22 5.41
C THR A 47 -4.37 -12.14 6.02
N ALA A 48 -4.27 -10.96 5.41
CA ALA A 48 -3.48 -9.84 5.92
C ALA A 48 -3.93 -9.41 7.32
N ARG A 49 -5.24 -9.40 7.57
CA ARG A 49 -5.78 -9.09 8.91
C ARG A 49 -5.45 -10.15 9.95
N ARG A 50 -5.35 -11.43 9.54
CA ARG A 50 -4.89 -12.52 10.42
C ARG A 50 -3.40 -12.46 10.69
N ASP A 51 -2.64 -11.92 9.74
CA ASP A 51 -1.20 -11.67 9.85
C ASP A 51 -0.87 -10.40 10.65
N GLY A 52 -1.89 -9.71 11.17
CA GLY A 52 -1.74 -8.53 12.03
C GLY A 52 -1.69 -7.19 11.28
N HIS A 53 -1.88 -7.17 9.97
CA HIS A 53 -1.95 -5.92 9.21
C HIS A 53 -3.32 -5.24 9.39
N ASP A 54 -3.30 -3.98 9.84
CA ASP A 54 -4.49 -3.12 9.87
C ASP A 54 -4.73 -2.50 8.49
N VAL A 55 -5.36 -3.29 7.60
CA VAL A 55 -5.66 -2.88 6.22
C VAL A 55 -7.14 -3.06 5.90
N GLY A 56 -7.71 -2.04 5.26
CA GLY A 56 -9.08 -2.05 4.77
C GLY A 56 -9.24 -2.94 3.53
N ARG A 57 -10.44 -3.52 3.35
CA ARG A 57 -10.72 -4.42 2.22
C ARG A 57 -10.40 -3.80 0.86
N ASP A 58 -10.83 -2.56 0.64
CA ASP A 58 -10.64 -1.86 -0.64
C ASP A 58 -9.22 -1.28 -0.79
N GLN A 59 -8.44 -1.23 0.30
CA GLN A 59 -7.02 -0.84 0.23
C GLN A 59 -6.17 -1.96 -0.36
N VAL A 60 -6.57 -3.22 -0.20
CA VAL A 60 -5.87 -4.39 -0.76
C VAL A 60 -6.06 -4.51 -2.29
N ALA A 61 -7.11 -3.91 -2.85
CA ALA A 61 -7.43 -3.97 -4.27
C ALA A 61 -6.97 -2.74 -5.08
N ARG A 62 -6.27 -1.81 -4.44
CA ARG A 62 -5.89 -0.52 -5.01
C ARG A 62 -4.57 -0.58 -5.77
#